data_AF-A0A522NHC5-F1
#
_entry.id   AF-A0A522NHC5-F1
#
_cell.length_a   1.000
_cell.length_b   1.000
_cell.length_c   1.000
_cell.angle_alpha   90.00
_cell.angle_beta   90.00
_cell.angle_gamma   90.00
#
_symmetry.space_group_name_H-M   'P 1'
#
loop_
_entity.id
_entity.type
_entity.pdbx_description
1 polymer ?
#
loop_
_entity_poly.entity_id
_entity_poly.type
_entity_poly.pdbx_seq_one_letter_code
_entity_poly.pdbx_strand_id
1 'polypeptide(L)'
;MPCREEPSRGLLDPVAKILRLPFGTPEFIDRIVTGGVNQVGRRTLGMLITTWDAAGGGPFAASAVASTGMAKTAEIVQSNFVGPVFGPLLKILGADKAATRASLCASQLVGLGIMRYGIRSEPLHSMSVDALVDAIGPTMQRYLVGDITR
;
A
#
# COMPACT_ATOMS: atom_id res chain seq x y z
N MET A 1 11.29 -15.24 -28.43
CA MET A 1 11.90 -13.92 -28.16
C MET A 1 11.27 -13.39 -26.88
N PRO A 2 11.98 -13.25 -25.75
CA PRO A 2 11.39 -12.60 -24.60
C PRO A 2 11.32 -11.10 -24.88
N CYS A 3 10.13 -10.53 -24.73
CA CYS A 3 9.89 -9.10 -24.85
C CYS A 3 10.74 -8.40 -23.78
N ARG A 4 11.71 -7.58 -24.18
CA ARG A 4 12.45 -6.71 -23.26
C ARG A 4 11.44 -5.73 -22.68
N GLU A 5 11.13 -5.85 -21.39
CA GLU A 5 10.34 -4.84 -20.68
C GLU A 5 11.11 -3.52 -20.69
N GLU A 6 10.50 -2.50 -21.29
CA GLU A 6 11.09 -1.18 -21.40
C GLU A 6 11.14 -0.48 -20.01
N PRO A 7 12.28 0.09 -19.62
CA PRO A 7 12.46 0.80 -18.35
C PRO A 7 11.60 2.10 -18.22
N SER A 8 10.91 2.50 -19.30
CA SER A 8 10.11 3.72 -19.39
C SER A 8 8.75 3.65 -18.68
N ARG A 9 8.22 2.44 -18.39
CA ARG A 9 6.88 2.26 -17.81
C ARG A 9 6.77 2.74 -16.36
N GLY A 10 7.86 2.69 -15.59
CA GLY A 10 7.89 3.18 -14.21
C GLY A 10 7.91 4.72 -14.10
N LEU A 11 8.43 5.42 -15.11
CA LEU A 11 8.59 6.88 -15.11
C LEU A 11 7.28 7.64 -15.36
N LEU A 12 6.30 6.99 -16.00
CA LEU A 12 5.01 7.57 -16.37
C LEU A 12 3.84 7.05 -15.53
N ASP A 13 4.10 6.32 -14.44
CA ASP A 13 3.05 5.77 -13.58
C ASP A 13 2.53 6.86 -12.60
N PRO A 14 1.34 7.44 -12.85
CA PRO A 14 0.81 8.51 -12.01
C PRO A 14 0.47 8.00 -10.61
N VAL A 15 0.03 6.74 -10.50
CA VAL A 15 -0.34 6.12 -9.22
C VAL A 15 0.90 5.93 -8.36
N ALA A 16 1.96 5.35 -8.93
CA ALA A 16 3.23 5.18 -8.24
C ALA A 16 3.80 6.53 -7.75
N LYS A 17 3.69 7.59 -8.57
CA LYS A 17 4.12 8.94 -8.19
C LYS A 17 3.29 9.51 -7.04
N ILE A 18 1.96 9.41 -7.10
CA ILE A 18 1.04 9.87 -6.05
C ILE A 18 1.33 9.14 -4.74
N LEU A 19 1.49 7.82 -4.81
CA LEU A 19 1.73 6.96 -3.66
C LEU A 19 3.20 6.95 -3.20
N ARG A 20 4.10 7.63 -3.90
CA ARG A 20 5.55 7.64 -3.65
C ARG A 20 6.15 6.23 -3.62
N LEU A 21 5.69 5.34 -4.49
CA LEU A 21 6.24 3.99 -4.63
C LEU A 21 7.69 4.05 -5.18
N PRO A 22 8.55 3.06 -4.85
CA PRO A 22 9.96 3.08 -5.26
C PRO A 22 10.15 2.68 -6.73
N PHE A 23 9.13 2.06 -7.34
CA PHE A 23 9.05 1.66 -8.74
C PHE A 23 7.59 1.66 -9.21
N GLY A 24 7.34 1.31 -10.47
CA GLY A 24 5.99 1.28 -11.05
C GLY A 24 5.05 0.31 -10.35
N THR A 25 3.76 0.60 -10.39
CA THR A 25 2.67 -0.20 -9.80
C THR A 25 2.68 -1.65 -10.28
N PRO A 26 2.91 -1.97 -11.57
CA PRO A 26 2.99 -3.37 -12.01
C PRO A 26 4.14 -4.15 -11.36
N GLU A 27 5.32 -3.53 -11.25
CA GLU A 27 6.49 -4.15 -10.61
C GLU A 27 6.28 -4.34 -9.10
N PHE A 28 5.57 -3.40 -8.45
CA PHE A 28 5.17 -3.55 -7.06
C PHE A 28 4.29 -4.76 -6.83
N ILE A 29 3.30 -4.96 -7.70
CA ILE A 29 2.40 -6.11 -7.62
C ILE A 29 3.17 -7.42 -7.86
N ASP A 30 4.07 -7.46 -8.85
CA ASP A 30 4.88 -8.64 -9.16
C ASP A 30 5.75 -9.09 -7.97
N ARG A 31 6.45 -8.15 -7.33
CA ARG A 31 7.25 -8.43 -6.13
C ARG A 31 6.41 -8.91 -4.94
N ILE A 32 5.15 -8.48 -4.85
CA ILE A 32 4.21 -8.96 -3.83
C ILE A 32 3.72 -10.38 -4.15
N VAL A 33 3.55 -10.79 -5.40
CA VAL A 33 3.02 -12.13 -5.69
C VAL A 33 4.09 -13.23 -5.70
N THR A 34 5.34 -12.90 -6.05
CA THR A 34 6.44 -13.87 -6.25
C THR A 34 6.88 -14.67 -5.01
N GLY A 35 6.83 -14.10 -3.80
CA GLY A 35 7.28 -14.75 -2.55
C GLY A 35 6.26 -15.63 -1.82
N GLY A 36 5.23 -16.15 -2.51
CA GLY A 36 4.21 -17.05 -1.95
C GLY A 36 3.09 -16.37 -1.14
N VAL A 37 1.88 -16.96 -1.19
CA VAL A 37 0.65 -16.35 -0.65
C VAL A 37 0.62 -16.20 0.87
N ASN A 38 1.31 -17.08 1.62
CA ASN A 38 1.24 -17.11 3.09
C ASN A 38 1.80 -15.85 3.76
N GLN A 39 2.68 -15.12 3.08
CA GLN A 39 3.34 -13.92 3.61
C GLN A 39 3.00 -12.66 2.79
N VAL A 40 1.98 -12.71 1.94
CA VAL A 40 1.63 -11.61 1.02
C VAL A 40 1.27 -10.32 1.78
N GLY A 41 0.59 -10.42 2.91
CA GLY A 41 0.24 -9.30 3.77
C GLY A 41 1.46 -8.67 4.44
N ARG A 42 2.35 -9.50 5.01
CA ARG A 42 3.64 -9.06 5.58
C ARG A 42 4.49 -8.33 4.54
N ARG A 43 4.62 -8.91 3.35
CA ARG A 43 5.42 -8.31 2.25
C ARG A 43 4.81 -7.01 1.74
N THR A 44 3.50 -6.98 1.52
CA THR A 44 2.78 -5.77 1.06
C THR A 44 2.99 -4.62 2.04
N LEU A 45 2.75 -4.88 3.33
CA LEU A 45 2.86 -3.86 4.36
C LEU A 45 4.31 -3.41 4.57
N GLY A 46 5.25 -4.36 4.64
CA GLY A 46 6.68 -4.07 4.81
C GLY A 46 7.24 -3.23 3.67
N MET A 47 6.91 -3.56 2.42
CA MET A 47 7.35 -2.78 1.26
C MET A 47 6.80 -1.35 1.30
N LEU A 48 5.52 -1.17 1.61
CA LEU A 48 4.90 0.16 1.64
C LEU A 48 5.43 1.04 2.77
N ILE A 49 5.51 0.51 4.00
CA ILE A 49 6.02 1.28 5.14
C ILE A 49 7.48 1.66 4.91
N THR A 50 8.33 0.71 4.49
CA THR A 50 9.74 0.99 4.19
C THR A 50 9.89 2.07 3.13
N THR A 51 9.07 2.02 2.08
CA THR A 51 9.07 3.02 1.02
C THR A 51 8.67 4.40 1.56
N TRP A 52 7.59 4.48 2.34
CA TRP A 52 7.11 5.74 2.87
C TRP A 52 8.05 6.34 3.90
N ASP A 53 8.64 5.52 4.79
CA ASP A 53 9.68 5.98 5.73
C ASP A 53 10.86 6.60 4.96
N ALA A 54 11.36 5.92 3.92
CA ALA A 54 12.45 6.43 3.08
C ALA A 54 12.06 7.71 2.29
N ALA A 55 10.77 7.87 1.97
CA ALA A 55 10.22 9.05 1.31
C ALA A 55 9.75 10.15 2.28
N GLY A 56 10.15 10.10 3.56
CA GLY A 56 9.79 11.12 4.56
C GLY A 56 8.31 11.13 4.96
N GLY A 57 7.63 10.00 4.85
CA GLY A 57 6.21 9.80 5.17
C GLY A 57 5.26 9.84 3.98
N GLY A 58 5.80 9.84 2.75
CA GLY A 58 5.03 9.66 1.52
C GLY A 58 3.97 10.74 1.29
N PRO A 59 2.81 10.40 0.70
CA PRO A 59 1.75 11.39 0.44
C PRO A 59 1.15 12.00 1.71
N PHE A 60 1.16 11.27 2.83
CA PHE A 60 0.50 11.71 4.07
C PHE A 60 1.28 12.82 4.77
N ALA A 61 2.61 12.69 4.89
CA ALA A 61 3.43 13.75 5.46
C ALA A 61 3.43 15.02 4.58
N ALA A 62 3.47 14.86 3.25
CA ALA A 62 3.38 15.99 2.32
C ALA A 62 2.10 16.80 2.52
N SER A 63 0.99 16.12 2.80
CA SER A 63 -0.31 16.78 2.98
C SER A 63 -0.54 17.40 4.35
N ALA A 64 0.24 17.03 5.36
CA ALA A 64 0.20 17.68 6.67
C ALA A 64 0.64 19.15 6.60
N VAL A 65 1.48 19.50 5.62
CA VAL A 65 1.98 20.87 5.40
C VAL A 65 1.33 21.57 4.21
N ALA A 66 0.49 20.87 3.43
CA ALA A 66 -0.19 21.41 2.26
C ALA A 66 -1.57 21.97 2.60
N SER A 67 -2.03 22.98 1.84
CA SER A 67 -3.36 23.57 1.99
C SER A 67 -4.52 22.63 1.62
N THR A 68 -4.25 21.57 0.86
CA THR A 68 -5.25 20.57 0.41
C THR A 68 -5.86 19.77 1.57
N GLY A 69 -5.19 19.72 2.72
CA GLY A 69 -5.67 19.04 3.92
C GLY A 69 -5.56 17.51 3.88
N MET A 70 -5.56 16.92 5.07
CA MET A 70 -5.35 15.48 5.27
C MET A 70 -6.50 14.63 4.72
N ALA A 71 -7.75 15.07 4.92
CA ALA A 71 -8.94 14.32 4.50
C ALA A 71 -9.00 14.14 2.99
N LYS A 72 -8.70 15.19 2.22
CA LYS A 72 -8.69 15.10 0.76
C LYS A 72 -7.59 14.19 0.25
N THR A 73 -6.44 14.22 0.89
CA THR A 73 -5.31 13.35 0.57
C THR A 73 -5.63 11.89 0.86
N ALA A 74 -6.27 11.61 1.99
CA ALA A 74 -6.70 10.27 2.35
C ALA A 74 -7.65 9.67 1.29
N GLU A 75 -8.62 10.44 0.81
CA GLU A 75 -9.54 10.06 -0.26
C GLU A 75 -8.81 9.73 -1.57
N ILE A 76 -7.87 10.60 -1.98
CA ILE A 76 -7.07 10.39 -3.19
C ILE A 76 -6.20 9.14 -3.05
N VAL A 77 -5.49 8.99 -1.93
CA VAL A 77 -4.63 7.82 -1.70
C VAL A 77 -5.47 6.54 -1.66
N GLN A 78 -6.62 6.55 -0.99
CA GLN A 78 -7.53 5.40 -0.93
C GLN A 78 -7.98 4.96 -2.33
N SER A 79 -8.44 5.88 -3.17
CA SER A 79 -8.89 5.54 -4.53
C SER A 79 -7.76 5.00 -5.42
N ASN A 80 -6.55 5.50 -5.24
CA ASN A 80 -5.35 5.02 -5.93
C ASN A 80 -4.87 3.65 -5.45
N PHE A 81 -5.24 3.22 -4.23
CA PHE A 81 -5.00 1.87 -3.76
C PHE A 81 -6.05 0.87 -4.26
N VAL A 82 -7.34 1.19 -4.20
CA VAL A 82 -8.43 0.23 -4.47
C VAL A 82 -8.39 -0.31 -5.91
N GLY A 83 -8.43 0.58 -6.91
CA GLY A 83 -8.48 0.18 -8.31
C GLY A 83 -7.11 -0.24 -8.85
N PRO A 84 -6.13 0.68 -8.90
CA PRO A 84 -4.85 0.43 -9.57
C PRO A 84 -3.90 -0.56 -8.86
N VAL A 85 -3.92 -0.64 -7.52
CA VAL A 85 -2.97 -1.47 -6.76
C VAL A 85 -3.61 -2.78 -6.32
N PHE A 86 -4.67 -2.71 -5.50
CA PHE A 86 -5.31 -3.89 -4.94
C PHE A 86 -6.19 -4.64 -5.93
N GLY A 87 -6.80 -3.96 -6.91
CA GLY A 87 -7.60 -4.62 -7.95
C GLY A 87 -6.83 -5.71 -8.70
N PRO A 88 -5.70 -5.40 -9.36
CA PRO A 88 -4.90 -6.41 -10.06
C PRO A 88 -4.27 -7.41 -9.10
N LEU A 89 -3.79 -6.98 -7.93
CA LEU A 89 -3.22 -7.88 -6.92
C LEU A 89 -4.22 -8.96 -6.49
N LEU A 90 -5.44 -8.57 -6.11
CA LEU A 90 -6.49 -9.49 -5.68
C LEU A 90 -6.97 -10.39 -6.83
N LYS A 91 -6.97 -9.88 -8.06
CA LYS A 91 -7.27 -10.68 -9.25
C LYS A 91 -6.23 -11.79 -9.45
N ILE A 92 -4.94 -11.49 -9.28
CA ILE A 92 -3.86 -12.48 -9.38
C ILE A 92 -3.96 -13.51 -8.25
N LEU A 93 -4.33 -13.08 -7.04
CA LEU A 93 -4.53 -13.95 -5.88
C LEU A 93 -5.82 -14.79 -5.95
N GLY A 94 -6.68 -14.58 -6.97
CA GLY A 94 -7.94 -15.32 -7.11
C GLY A 94 -8.96 -15.02 -6.00
N ALA A 95 -8.89 -13.82 -5.41
CA ALA A 95 -9.70 -13.48 -4.25
C ALA A 95 -11.19 -13.25 -4.61
N ASP A 96 -12.08 -13.76 -3.77
CA ASP A 96 -13.51 -13.41 -3.81
C ASP A 96 -13.72 -11.96 -3.34
N LYS A 97 -14.88 -11.36 -3.68
CA LYS A 97 -15.26 -10.01 -3.20
C LYS A 97 -14.14 -8.97 -3.34
N ALA A 98 -13.42 -8.99 -4.47
CA ALA A 98 -12.20 -8.23 -4.68
C ALA A 98 -12.36 -6.73 -4.36
N ALA A 99 -13.49 -6.11 -4.73
CA ALA A 99 -13.76 -4.71 -4.41
C ALA A 99 -13.83 -4.44 -2.90
N THR A 100 -14.50 -5.32 -2.13
CA THR A 100 -14.59 -5.21 -0.67
C THR A 100 -13.22 -5.40 -0.03
N ARG A 101 -12.48 -6.43 -0.44
CA ARG A 101 -11.12 -6.70 0.07
C ARG A 101 -10.16 -5.54 -0.24
N ALA A 102 -10.23 -4.99 -1.44
CA ALA A 102 -9.43 -3.84 -1.85
C ALA A 102 -9.70 -2.62 -0.96
N SER A 103 -10.97 -2.32 -0.69
CA SER A 103 -11.37 -1.23 0.20
C SER A 103 -10.90 -1.42 1.63
N LEU A 104 -10.93 -2.65 2.16
CA LEU A 104 -10.40 -2.99 3.49
C LEU A 104 -8.88 -2.85 3.57
N CYS A 105 -8.15 -3.31 2.54
CA CYS A 105 -6.70 -3.13 2.48
C CYS A 105 -6.32 -1.65 2.40
N ALA A 106 -7.02 -0.89 1.54
CA ALA A 106 -6.79 0.54 1.38
C ALA A 106 -7.11 1.34 2.65
N SER A 107 -8.21 1.04 3.34
CA SER A 107 -8.56 1.74 4.58
C SER A 107 -7.52 1.52 5.67
N GLN A 108 -7.00 0.29 5.81
CA GLN A 108 -5.95 -0.02 6.78
C GLN A 108 -4.67 0.78 6.51
N LEU A 109 -4.25 0.86 5.25
CA LEU A 109 -3.05 1.62 4.86
C LEU A 109 -3.23 3.12 5.03
N VAL A 110 -4.39 3.66 4.65
CA VAL A 110 -4.70 5.08 4.76
C VAL A 110 -4.76 5.49 6.23
N GLY A 111 -5.44 4.72 7.07
CA GLY A 111 -5.48 4.97 8.51
C GLY A 111 -4.08 4.96 9.12
N LEU A 112 -3.26 3.95 8.82
CA LEU A 112 -1.88 3.88 9.28
C LEU A 112 -1.07 5.08 8.79
N GLY A 113 -1.19 5.45 7.51
CA GLY A 113 -0.45 6.55 6.90
C GLY A 113 -0.78 7.91 7.54
N ILE A 114 -2.07 8.18 7.78
CA ILE A 114 -2.51 9.39 8.50
C ILE A 114 -1.93 9.40 9.91
N MET A 115 -2.11 8.31 10.67
CA MET A 115 -1.70 8.23 12.06
C MET A 115 -0.17 8.33 12.23
N ARG A 116 0.60 7.59 11.42
CA ARG A 116 2.07 7.53 11.51
C ARG A 116 2.77 8.74 10.91
N TYR A 117 2.33 9.22 9.75
CA TYR A 117 3.06 10.25 8.98
C TYR A 117 2.40 11.61 8.99
N GLY A 118 1.06 11.62 8.92
CA GLY A 118 0.28 12.84 8.86
C GLY A 118 0.27 13.58 10.21
N ILE A 119 -0.26 12.93 11.24
CA ILE A 119 -0.36 13.52 12.59
C ILE A 119 0.77 13.09 13.53
N ARG A 120 1.62 12.13 13.10
CA ARG A 120 2.76 11.61 13.89
C ARG A 120 2.36 11.17 15.31
N SER A 121 1.27 10.39 15.39
CA SER A 121 0.75 9.88 16.66
C SER A 121 1.68 8.83 17.25
N GLU A 122 2.02 8.97 18.52
CA GLU A 122 2.77 7.95 19.26
C GLU A 122 1.84 6.86 19.84
N PRO A 123 2.31 5.60 19.98
CA PRO A 123 3.66 5.10 19.62
C PRO A 123 3.82 4.78 18.12
N LEU A 124 2.78 4.93 17.30
CA LEU A 124 2.80 4.51 15.90
C LEU A 124 3.87 5.21 15.06
N HIS A 125 4.21 6.47 15.38
CA HIS A 125 5.24 7.23 14.70
C HIS A 125 6.64 6.65 14.93
N SER A 126 6.99 6.34 16.18
CA SER A 126 8.31 5.85 16.55
C SER A 126 8.52 4.34 16.38
N MET A 127 7.46 3.56 16.20
CA MET A 127 7.58 2.10 15.98
C MET A 127 8.46 1.76 14.77
N SER A 128 9.23 0.68 14.88
CA SER A 128 9.98 0.13 13.75
C SER A 128 9.05 -0.47 12.70
N VAL A 129 9.55 -0.57 11.46
CA VAL A 129 8.82 -1.23 10.37
C VAL A 129 8.42 -2.66 10.75
N ASP A 130 9.36 -3.45 11.28
CA ASP A 130 9.08 -4.84 11.68
C ASP A 130 8.00 -4.92 12.76
N ALA A 131 8.04 -4.05 13.77
CA ALA A 131 7.02 -4.05 14.83
C ALA A 131 5.62 -3.73 14.27
N LEU A 132 5.51 -2.75 13.36
CA LEU A 132 4.24 -2.44 12.71
C LEU A 132 3.77 -3.57 11.80
N VAL A 133 4.70 -4.18 11.07
CA VAL A 133 4.41 -5.28 10.15
C VAL A 133 3.96 -6.51 10.90
N ASP A 134 4.57 -6.84 12.03
CA ASP A 134 4.17 -7.98 12.84
C ASP A 134 2.80 -7.73 13.52
N ALA A 135 2.51 -6.49 13.91
CA ALA A 135 1.23 -6.12 14.50
C ALA A 135 0.06 -6.05 13.49
N ILE A 136 0.27 -5.46 12.31
CA ILE A 136 -0.80 -5.16 11.33
C ILE A 136 -0.79 -6.14 10.16
N GLY A 137 0.32 -6.80 9.89
CA GLY A 137 0.48 -7.79 8.81
C GLY A 137 -0.58 -8.89 8.82
N PRO A 138 -0.97 -9.48 9.97
CA PRO A 138 -2.06 -10.46 10.03
C PRO A 138 -3.40 -9.91 9.51
N THR A 139 -3.72 -8.64 9.79
CA THR A 139 -4.92 -7.98 9.28
C THR A 139 -4.85 -7.82 7.75
N MET A 140 -3.71 -7.38 7.23
CA MET A 140 -3.50 -7.27 5.79
C MET A 140 -3.58 -8.65 5.10
N GLN A 141 -2.99 -9.68 5.71
CA GLN A 141 -3.06 -11.07 5.23
C GLN A 141 -4.51 -11.56 5.19
N ARG A 142 -5.30 -11.29 6.24
CA ARG A 142 -6.73 -11.61 6.30
C ARG A 142 -7.51 -10.94 5.16
N TYR A 143 -7.27 -9.66 4.91
CA TYR A 143 -7.97 -8.95 3.84
C TYR A 143 -7.57 -9.43 2.45
N LEU A 144 -6.28 -9.73 2.21
CA LEU A 144 -5.80 -10.18 0.91
C LEU A 144 -6.23 -11.60 0.56
N VAL A 145 -6.14 -12.56 1.50
CA VAL A 145 -6.33 -13.99 1.20
C VAL A 145 -7.09 -14.78 2.27
N GLY A 146 -7.39 -14.18 3.43
CA GLY A 146 -8.10 -14.86 4.52
C GLY A 146 -9.63 -14.70 4.46
N ASP A 147 -10.31 -15.22 5.47
CA ASP A 147 -11.77 -15.09 5.62
C ASP A 147 -12.17 -13.70 6.18
N ILE A 148 -13.05 -13.00 5.47
CA ILE A 148 -13.58 -11.67 5.83
C ILE A 148 -15.06 -11.68 6.19
N THR A 149 -15.68 -12.85 6.33
CA THR A 149 -17.12 -13.00 6.59
C THR A 149 -17.47 -13.19 8.05
N ARG A 150 -16.46 -13.26 8.91
CA ARG A 150 -16.56 -13.55 10.34
C ARG A 150 -16.38 -12.32 11.21
#